data_AF-A0A2N3FC63-F1
#
_entry.id   AF-A0A2N3FC63-F1
#
_cell.length_a   1.000
_cell.length_b   1.000
_cell.length_c   1.000
_cell.angle_alpha   90.00
_cell.angle_beta   90.00
_cell.angle_gamma   90.00
#
_symmetry.space_group_name_H-M   'P 1'
#
loop_
_entity.id
_entity.type
_entity.pdbx_description
1 polymer ?
#
loop_
_entity_poly.entity_id
_entity_poly.type
_entity_poly.pdbx_seq_one_letter_code
_entity_poly.pdbx_strand_id
1 'polypeptide(L)' 'MGALRGWHIVVLLIVVLLLFGAPRLPELARSLGKSLRILKEETKALTSDDESSGTDDGPSQPSAKDETNDK' A
#
# COMPACT_ATOMS: atom_id res chain seq x y z
N MET A 1 20.99 -8.79 -27.14
CA MET A 1 19.86 -9.50 -26.50
C MET A 1 19.76 -9.06 -25.04
N GLY A 2 18.99 -8.03 -24.68
CA GLY A 2 18.91 -7.62 -23.25
C GLY A 2 18.24 -6.28 -22.92
N ALA A 3 18.04 -5.37 -23.87
CA ALA A 3 17.49 -4.03 -23.60
C ALA A 3 15.96 -3.97 -23.46
N LEU A 4 15.25 -5.10 -23.56
CA LEU A 4 13.79 -5.12 -23.79
C LEU A 4 12.93 -5.25 -22.53
N ARG A 5 13.48 -5.33 -21.31
CA ARG A 5 12.61 -5.61 -20.14
C ARG A 5 12.10 -4.36 -19.41
N GLY A 6 12.94 -3.33 -19.26
CA GLY A 6 12.54 -2.12 -18.51
C GLY A 6 11.68 -1.15 -19.30
N TRP A 7 12.03 -0.90 -20.58
CA TRP A 7 11.38 0.14 -21.38
C TRP A 7 9.90 -0.15 -21.66
N HIS A 8 9.53 -1.42 -21.86
CA HIS A 8 8.14 -1.81 -22.12
C HIS A 8 7.22 -1.50 -20.95
N ILE A 9 7.70 -1.65 -19.71
CA ILE A 9 6.91 -1.33 -18.52
C ILE A 9 6.59 0.15 -18.47
N VAL A 10 7.56 1.02 -18.80
CA VAL A 10 7.37 2.47 -18.85
C VAL A 10 6.35 2.85 -19.93
N VAL A 11 6.46 2.26 -21.13
CA VAL A 11 5.50 2.48 -22.22
C VAL A 11 4.09 2.05 -21.82
N LEU A 12 3.95 0.89 -21.18
CA LEU A 12 2.66 0.39 -20.71
C LEU A 12 2.06 1.31 -19.63
N LEU A 13 2.89 1.80 -18.71
CA LEU A 13 2.47 2.78 -17.70
C LEU A 13 1.94 4.05 -18.35
N ILE A 14 2.62 4.57 -19.37
CA ILE A 14 2.18 5.76 -20.12
C ILE A 14 0.83 5.51 -20.80
N VAL A 15 0.64 4.37 -21.45
CA VAL A 15 -0.64 4.02 -22.11
C VAL A 15 -1.77 3.94 -21.09
N VAL A 16 -1.55 3.30 -19.94
CA VAL A 16 -2.56 3.21 -18.87
C VAL A 16 -2.85 4.59 -18.28
N LEU A 17 -1.85 5.44 -18.09
CA LEU A 17 -2.03 6.82 -17.62
C LEU A 17 -2.82 7.68 -18.61
N LEU A 18 -2.65 7.47 -19.93
CA LEU A 18 -3.42 8.17 -20.95
C LEU A 18 -4.90 7.71 -20.99
N LEU A 19 -5.16 6.42 -20.79
CA LEU A 19 -6.52 5.85 -20.79
C LEU A 19 -7.30 6.13 -19.50
N PHE A 20 -6.65 5.95 -18.34
CA PHE A 20 -7.29 6.08 -17.03
C PHE A 20 -7.09 7.46 -16.41
N GLY A 21 -6.03 8.18 -16.78
CA GLY A 21 -5.62 9.45 -16.17
C GLY A 21 -4.66 9.28 -14.99
N ALA A 22 -3.79 10.26 -14.79
CA ALA A 22 -2.83 10.31 -13.68
C ALA A 22 -3.43 10.15 -12.26
N PRO A 23 -4.61 10.73 -11.92
CA PRO A 23 -5.16 10.58 -10.57
C PRO A 23 -5.88 9.25 -10.35
N ARG A 24 -6.30 8.52 -11.40
CA ARG A 24 -7.16 7.34 -11.24
C ARG A 24 -6.42 6.07 -10.90
N LEU A 25 -5.20 5.88 -11.41
CA LEU A 25 -4.33 4.78 -11.00
C LEU A 25 -4.05 4.75 -9.49
N PRO A 26 -3.58 5.83 -8.85
CA PRO A 26 -3.30 5.83 -7.41
C PRO A 26 -4.57 5.69 -6.57
N GLU A 27 -5.71 6.20 -7.05
CA GLU A 27 -6.98 6.08 -6.36
C GLU A 27 -7.51 4.62 -6.35
N LEU A 28 -7.48 3.96 -7.50
CA LEU A 28 -7.81 2.53 -7.62
C LEU A 28 -6.83 1.68 -6.79
N ALA A 29 -5.53 1.93 -6.90
CA ALA A 29 -4.52 1.21 -6.10
C ALA A 29 -4.71 1.42 -4.59
N ARG A 30 -5.06 2.64 -4.13
CA ARG A 30 -5.36 2.91 -2.71
C ARG A 30 -6.61 2.18 -2.23
N SER A 31 -7.68 2.16 -3.02
CA SER A 31 -8.92 1.46 -2.65
C SER A 31 -8.73 -0.07 -2.60
N LEU A 32 -8.10 -0.64 -3.63
CA LEU A 32 -7.76 -2.06 -3.71
C LEU A 32 -6.74 -2.45 -2.64
N GLY A 33 -5.76 -1.60 -2.36
CA GLY A 33 -4.75 -1.83 -1.33
C GLY A 33 -5.34 -1.87 0.08
N LYS A 34 -6.35 -1.04 0.38
CA LYS A 34 -7.09 -1.11 1.65
C LYS A 34 -7.85 -2.43 1.79
N SER A 35 -8.57 -2.86 0.75
CA SER A 35 -9.27 -4.16 0.77
C SER A 35 -8.30 -5.33 0.89
N LEU A 36 -7.21 -5.34 0.10
CA LEU A 36 -6.18 -6.38 0.17
C LEU A 36 -5.45 -6.43 1.51
N ARG A 37 -5.26 -5.28 2.17
CA ARG A 37 -4.65 -5.22 3.50
C ARG A 37 -5.50 -5.93 4.54
N ILE A 38 -6.81 -5.66 4.56
CA ILE A 38 -7.75 -6.31 5.48
C ILE A 38 -7.75 -7.82 5.22
N LEU A 39 -7.88 -8.22 3.95
CA LEU A 39 -7.85 -9.64 3.58
C LEU A 39 -6.53 -10.33 3.95
N LYS A 40 -5.40 -9.61 3.83
CA LYS A 40 -4.07 -10.11 4.19
C LYS A 40 -3.88 -10.21 5.70
N GLU A 41 -4.42 -9.29 6.48
CA GLU A 41 -4.39 -9.34 7.95
C GLU A 41 -5.23 -10.54 8.46
N GLU A 42 -6.43 -10.74 7.93
CA GLU A 42 -7.27 -11.92 8.21
C GLU A 42 -6.59 -13.22 7.78
N THR A 43 -6.03 -13.27 6.55
CA THR A 43 -5.31 -14.45 6.04
C THR A 43 -4.04 -14.72 6.86
N LYS A 44 -3.33 -13.67 7.31
CA LYS A 44 -2.16 -13.79 8.17
C LYS A 44 -2.55 -14.33 9.54
N ALA A 45 -3.67 -13.91 10.13
CA ALA A 45 -4.15 -14.47 11.38
C ALA A 45 -4.44 -15.97 11.25
N LEU A 46 -5.05 -16.40 10.15
CA LEU A 46 -5.29 -17.81 9.85
C LEU A 46 -4.01 -18.63 9.61
N THR A 47 -3.00 -18.02 9.00
CA THR A 47 -1.70 -18.69 8.74
C THR A 47 -0.75 -18.61 9.94
N SER A 48 -0.90 -17.62 10.82
CA SER A 48 -0.05 -17.37 11.98
C SER A 48 -0.53 -18.09 13.25
N ASP A 49 -1.74 -18.66 13.26
CA ASP A 49 -2.17 -19.56 14.36
C ASP A 49 -1.32 -20.85 14.44
N ASP A 50 -0.53 -21.15 13.40
CA ASP A 50 0.46 -22.25 13.37
C ASP A 50 1.89 -21.80 13.78
N GLU A 51 2.18 -20.49 13.83
CA GLU A 51 3.52 -19.93 14.13
C GLU A 51 3.38 -18.68 15.03
N SER A 52 3.24 -18.92 16.34
CA SER A 52 3.29 -17.86 17.35
C SER A 52 4.68 -17.22 17.40
N SER A 53 4.80 -15.94 17.02
CA SER A 53 5.56 -14.86 17.70
C SER A 53 6.05 -13.79 16.70
N GLY A 54 5.81 -12.51 17.00
CA GLY A 54 6.47 -11.40 16.29
C GLY A 54 5.61 -10.16 16.12
N THR A 55 5.51 -9.39 17.20
CA THR A 55 4.93 -8.04 17.25
C THR A 55 5.79 -7.02 16.49
N ASP A 56 5.12 -5.98 16.03
CA ASP A 56 5.63 -4.65 15.65
C ASP A 56 6.14 -4.45 14.22
N ASP A 57 5.23 -3.98 13.34
CA ASP A 57 5.56 -2.91 12.39
C ASP A 57 4.27 -2.23 11.90
N GLY A 58 3.76 -1.31 12.72
CA GLY A 58 2.74 -0.34 12.33
C GLY A 58 3.41 1.04 12.25
N PRO A 59 3.49 1.69 11.08
CA PRO A 59 4.14 2.99 10.99
C PRO A 59 3.35 4.00 11.80
N SER A 60 4.04 4.53 12.81
CA SER A 60 3.74 5.70 13.60
C SER A 60 2.94 6.74 12.82
N GLN A 61 1.67 6.92 13.20
CA GLN A 61 0.99 8.17 12.90
C GLN A 61 1.59 9.23 13.83
N PRO A 62 2.15 10.32 13.27
CA PRO A 62 2.90 11.31 14.04
C PRO A 62 1.98 12.05 15.01
N SER A 63 2.54 12.35 16.17
CA SER A 63 2.00 13.21 17.21
C SER A 63 1.28 14.44 16.65
N ALA A 64 -0.04 14.47 16.79
CA ALA A 64 -0.76 15.72 16.92
C ALA A 64 -0.51 16.22 18.34
N LYS A 65 0.45 17.13 18.46
CA LYS A 65 0.59 18.05 19.59
C LYS A 65 -0.74 18.79 19.70
N ASP A 66 -1.60 18.40 20.64
CA ASP A 66 -2.72 19.23 21.05
C ASP A 66 -2.39 19.81 22.42
N GLU A 67 -2.19 21.11 22.36
CA GLU A 67 -1.91 22.08 23.39
C GLU A 67 -3.06 22.09 24.41
N THR A 68 -2.81 21.68 25.65
CA THR A 68 -3.63 22.13 26.78
C THR A 68 -2.71 22.44 27.94
N ASN A 69 -2.26 23.68 27.92
CA ASN A 69 -1.99 24.50 29.08
C ASN A 69 -3.17 24.37 30.06
N ASP A 70 -2.97 23.61 31.13
CA ASP A 70 -3.82 23.69 32.33
C ASP A 70 -2.97 24.23 33.49
N LYS A 71 -3.64 24.96 34.36
CA LYS A 71 -3.21 26.20 35.00
C LYS A 71 -2.62 25.99 36.39
#